data_AF-A0A6P4YY22-F1
#
_entry.id   AF-A0A6P4YY22-F1
#
_cell.length_a   1.000
_cell.length_b   1.000
_cell.length_c   1.000
_cell.angle_alpha   90.00
_cell.angle_beta   90.00
_cell.angle_gamma   90.00
#
_symmetry.space_group_name_H-M   'P 1'
#
loop_
_entity.id
_entity.type
_entity.pdbx_description
1 polymer ?
#
loop_
_entity_poly.entity_id
_entity_poly.type
_entity_poly.pdbx_seq_one_letter_code
_entity_poly.pdbx_strand_id
1 'polypeptide(L)'
;MIKGRVEPDRYVMIGNHYDSWVQGAIDDTSSTAMSLELTRVYGGLVKDGTWRPRRSVVFAAWGAEEFALLGSLEYVEQFTDLIKERMVAYINMDIGVGGEAFWIYIVL
;
A
#
# COMPACT_ATOMS: atom_id res chain seq x y z
N MET A 1 3.22 9.69 -1.61
CA MET A 1 4.41 9.10 -0.94
C MET A 1 4.90 10.00 0.19
N ILE A 2 5.41 9.42 1.27
CA ILE A 2 6.16 10.13 2.32
C ILE A 2 7.65 9.86 2.09
N LYS A 3 8.42 10.90 1.79
CA LYS A 3 9.86 10.74 1.51
C LYS A 3 10.65 10.49 2.79
N GLY A 4 11.47 9.44 2.82
CA GLY A 4 12.31 9.06 3.94
C GLY A 4 13.36 10.12 4.29
N ARG A 5 13.78 10.15 5.56
CA ARG A 5 14.77 11.12 6.06
C ARG A 5 16.22 10.71 5.80
N VAL A 6 16.53 9.42 5.74
CA VAL A 6 17.92 8.91 5.63
C VAL A 6 18.14 8.14 4.33
N GLU A 7 17.21 7.26 3.97
CA GLU A 7 17.24 6.45 2.75
C GLU A 7 16.00 6.78 1.89
N PRO A 8 15.91 8.00 1.32
CA PRO A 8 14.73 8.44 0.58
C PRO A 8 14.49 7.66 -0.72
N ASP A 9 15.50 6.95 -1.21
CA ASP A 9 15.50 6.09 -2.39
C ASP A 9 15.17 4.63 -2.07
N ARG A 10 14.85 4.28 -0.82
CA ARG A 10 14.34 2.95 -0.44
C ARG A 10 12.86 3.05 -0.10
N TYR A 11 12.04 2.16 -0.64
CA TYR A 11 10.58 2.23 -0.54
C TYR A 11 10.03 1.04 0.24
N VAL A 12 9.23 1.31 1.28
CA VAL A 12 8.24 0.34 1.80
C VAL A 12 6.91 0.74 1.19
N MET A 13 6.33 -0.15 0.40
CA MET A 13 5.05 0.09 -0.26
C MET A 13 3.93 -0.60 0.53
N ILE A 14 2.85 0.13 0.76
CA ILE A 14 1.60 -0.36 1.33
C ILE A 14 0.56 -0.21 0.22
N GLY A 15 0.02 -1.33 -0.25
CA GLY A 15 -0.90 -1.37 -1.38
C GLY A 15 -2.22 -2.03 -1.00
N ASN A 16 -3.29 -1.51 -1.56
CA ASN A 16 -4.62 -2.11 -1.57
C ASN A 16 -5.25 -1.85 -2.96
N HIS A 17 -6.30 -2.55 -3.33
CA HIS A 17 -7.02 -2.25 -4.56
C HIS A 17 -8.25 -1.38 -4.29
N TYR A 18 -8.67 -0.61 -5.29
CA TYR A 18 -9.69 0.42 -5.14
C TYR A 18 -10.98 0.06 -5.88
N ASP A 19 -10.88 -0.79 -6.90
CA ASP A 19 -12.05 -1.30 -7.59
C ASP A 19 -12.77 -2.37 -6.76
N SER A 20 -13.99 -2.71 -7.18
CA SER A 20 -14.76 -3.81 -6.61
C SER A 20 -15.81 -4.24 -7.61
N TRP A 21 -16.32 -5.47 -7.50
CA TRP A 21 -17.42 -5.94 -8.35
C TRP A 21 -18.72 -5.13 -8.19
N VAL A 22 -19.06 -4.73 -6.96
CA VAL A 22 -20.31 -4.00 -6.65
C VAL A 22 -20.05 -2.88 -5.65
N GLN A 23 -20.50 -2.98 -4.39
CA GLN A 23 -20.16 -2.00 -3.35
C GLN A 23 -18.82 -2.27 -2.68
N GLY A 24 -18.36 -3.52 -2.71
CA GLY A 24 -17.03 -3.89 -2.22
C GLY A 24 -16.74 -3.54 -0.77
N ALA A 25 -17.73 -3.64 0.13
CA ALA A 25 -17.57 -3.16 1.50
C ALA A 25 -16.41 -3.84 2.25
N ILE A 26 -16.19 -5.13 1.99
CA ILE A 26 -15.07 -5.92 2.53
C ILE A 26 -13.90 -5.87 1.54
N ASP A 27 -14.19 -6.19 0.28
CA ASP A 27 -13.25 -6.32 -0.84
C ASP A 27 -13.54 -5.21 -1.88
N ASP A 28 -12.83 -4.07 -1.90
CA ASP A 28 -11.72 -3.66 -1.01
C ASP A 28 -11.92 -2.25 -0.38
N THR A 29 -13.18 -1.86 -0.17
CA THR A 29 -13.48 -0.59 0.53
C THR A 29 -12.99 -0.62 1.98
N SER A 30 -12.95 -1.79 2.62
CA SER A 30 -12.49 -1.92 4.00
C SER A 30 -11.02 -1.53 4.16
N SER A 31 -10.10 -2.04 3.30
CA SER A 31 -8.70 -1.62 3.40
C SER A 31 -8.43 -0.30 2.70
N THR A 32 -9.23 0.11 1.72
CA THR A 32 -9.18 1.51 1.25
C THR A 32 -9.40 2.48 2.43
N ALA A 33 -10.37 2.21 3.30
CA ALA A 33 -10.58 3.02 4.51
C ALA A 33 -9.37 2.96 5.46
N MET A 34 -8.78 1.78 5.67
CA MET A 34 -7.56 1.62 6.49
C MET A 34 -6.35 2.38 5.90
N SER A 35 -6.11 2.26 4.60
CA SER A 35 -5.04 2.97 3.87
C SER A 35 -5.17 4.48 3.97
N LEU A 36 -6.40 5.00 3.85
CA LEU A 36 -6.68 6.43 4.02
C LEU A 36 -6.39 6.88 5.46
N GLU A 37 -6.77 6.09 6.46
CA GLU A 37 -6.51 6.40 7.86
C GLU A 37 -5.00 6.35 8.20
N LEU A 38 -4.27 5.34 7.71
CA LEU A 38 -2.82 5.27 7.84
C LEU A 38 -2.16 6.49 7.19
N THR A 39 -2.60 6.87 5.98
CA THR A 39 -2.09 8.04 5.28
C THR A 39 -2.38 9.32 6.07
N ARG A 40 -3.57 9.45 6.68
CA ARG A 40 -3.95 10.59 7.51
C ARG A 40 -3.06 10.70 8.74
N VAL A 41 -2.86 9.60 9.48
CA VAL A 41 -2.02 9.55 10.69
C VAL A 41 -0.56 9.86 10.34
N TYR A 42 0.02 9.14 9.37
CA TYR A 42 1.42 9.31 8.98
C TYR A 42 1.67 10.71 8.41
N GLY A 43 0.74 11.21 7.60
CA GLY A 43 0.78 12.56 7.06
C GLY A 43 0.70 13.62 8.15
N GLY A 44 -0.12 13.41 9.19
CA GLY A 44 -0.20 14.29 10.36
C GLY A 44 1.14 14.39 11.09
N LEU A 45 1.73 13.24 11.43
CA LEU A 45 3.02 13.13 12.11
C LEU A 45 4.20 13.73 11.32
N VAL A 46 4.10 13.77 9.99
CA VAL A 46 5.10 14.44 9.14
C VAL A 46 4.87 15.93 9.08
N LYS A 47 3.60 16.38 9.02
CA LYS A 47 3.23 17.80 8.95
C LYS A 47 3.50 18.54 10.26
N ASP A 48 3.31 17.89 11.40
CA ASP A 48 3.61 18.46 12.72
C ASP A 48 5.13 18.44 13.07
N GLY A 49 5.93 17.72 12.27
CA GLY A 49 7.38 17.63 12.43
C GLY A 49 7.83 16.66 13.54
N THR A 50 6.92 15.92 14.16
CA THR A 50 7.23 15.00 15.27
C THR A 50 7.90 13.72 14.78
N TRP A 51 7.62 13.31 13.54
CA TRP A 51 8.17 12.07 13.00
C TRP A 51 8.36 12.11 11.49
N ARG A 52 9.36 11.36 11.03
CA ARG A 52 9.57 11.07 9.62
C ARG A 52 10.24 9.71 9.47
N PRO A 53 9.77 8.83 8.56
CA PRO A 53 10.34 7.50 8.44
C PRO A 53 11.77 7.56 7.92
N ARG A 54 12.59 6.56 8.28
CA ARG A 54 13.97 6.44 7.79
C ARG A 54 13.99 6.25 6.26
N ARG A 55 13.15 5.33 5.77
CA ARG A 55 12.90 5.02 4.35
C ARG A 55 11.63 5.68 3.87
N SER A 56 11.46 5.81 2.56
CA SER A 56 10.24 6.35 1.98
C SER A 56 9.10 5.35 2.12
N VAL A 57 7.89 5.84 2.44
CA VAL A 57 6.66 5.05 2.48
C VAL A 57 5.81 5.44 1.27
N VAL A 58 5.41 4.45 0.49
CA VAL A 58 4.55 4.62 -0.69
C VAL A 58 3.20 3.98 -0.38
N PHE A 59 2.12 4.74 -0.52
CA PHE A 59 0.76 4.22 -0.47
C PHE A 59 0.28 4.10 -1.91
N ALA A 60 -0.24 2.93 -2.27
CA ALA A 60 -0.76 2.64 -3.59
C ALA A 60 -2.21 2.14 -3.49
N ALA A 61 -3.06 2.68 -4.36
CA ALA A 61 -4.44 2.24 -4.53
C ALA A 61 -4.56 1.75 -5.98
N TRP A 62 -4.58 0.43 -6.16
CA TRP A 62 -4.55 -0.21 -7.47
C TRP A 62 -5.95 -0.23 -8.09
N GLY A 63 -6.04 -0.08 -9.40
CA GLY A 63 -7.29 -0.27 -10.13
C GLY A 63 -7.27 -1.57 -10.92
N ALA A 64 -8.46 -2.07 -11.25
CA ALA A 64 -8.68 -3.28 -12.02
C ALA A 64 -8.00 -4.54 -11.43
N GLU A 65 -7.96 -4.65 -10.10
CA GLU A 65 -7.54 -5.88 -9.42
C GLU A 65 -8.51 -7.02 -9.71
N GLU A 66 -9.81 -6.72 -9.64
CA GLU A 66 -10.88 -7.70 -9.83
C GLU A 66 -10.89 -8.28 -11.25
N PHE A 67 -10.27 -7.55 -12.19
CA PHE A 67 -10.09 -7.93 -13.59
C PHE A 67 -8.74 -8.62 -13.85
N ALA A 68 -8.13 -9.21 -12.82
CA ALA A 68 -6.84 -9.93 -12.82
C ALA A 68 -5.60 -9.05 -12.55
N LEU A 69 -5.62 -8.33 -11.42
CA LEU A 69 -4.47 -7.60 -10.84
C LEU A 69 -3.92 -6.47 -11.72
N LEU A 70 -4.65 -6.04 -12.75
CA LEU A 70 -4.11 -5.33 -13.91
C LEU A 70 -3.34 -4.07 -13.50
N GLY A 71 -3.89 -3.22 -12.64
CA GLY A 71 -3.20 -1.99 -12.24
C GLY A 71 -1.87 -2.23 -11.51
N SER A 72 -1.82 -3.23 -10.64
CA SER A 72 -0.58 -3.58 -9.93
C SER A 72 0.43 -4.29 -10.84
N LEU A 73 -0.05 -5.14 -11.76
CA LEU A 73 0.78 -5.85 -12.72
C LEU A 73 1.48 -4.86 -13.67
N GLU A 74 0.70 -4.00 -14.32
CA GLU A 74 1.22 -2.99 -15.25
C GLU A 74 2.19 -2.03 -14.56
N TYR A 75 1.93 -1.68 -13.30
CA TYR A 75 2.87 -0.88 -12.51
C TYR A 75 4.22 -1.60 -12.31
N VAL A 76 4.19 -2.89 -11.98
CA VAL A 76 5.41 -3.68 -11.81
C VAL A 76 6.16 -3.81 -13.14
N GLU A 77 5.45 -4.07 -14.24
CA GLU A 77 6.04 -4.16 -15.57
C GLU A 77 6.71 -2.83 -15.98
N GLN A 78 6.03 -1.70 -15.77
CA GLN A 78 6.57 -0.38 -16.09
C GLN A 78 7.79 0.00 -15.24
N PHE A 79 7.81 -0.39 -13.96
CA PHE A 79 8.82 0.06 -12.99
C PHE A 79 9.72 -1.09 -12.47
N THR A 80 9.86 -2.18 -13.23
CA THR A 80 10.55 -3.41 -12.80
C THR A 80 11.94 -3.13 -12.21
N ASP A 81 12.78 -2.37 -12.91
CA ASP A 81 14.15 -2.12 -12.47
C ASP A 81 14.18 -1.31 -11.17
N LEU A 82 13.33 -0.28 -11.08
CA LEU A 82 13.20 0.55 -9.88
C LEU A 82 12.76 -0.28 -8.67
N ILE A 83 11.76 -1.15 -8.86
CA ILE A 83 11.23 -2.00 -7.80
C ILE A 83 12.30 -2.98 -7.30
N LYS A 84 12.99 -3.67 -8.23
CA LYS A 84 14.07 -4.60 -7.90
C LYS A 84 15.22 -3.93 -7.13
N GLU A 85 15.58 -2.71 -7.50
CA GLU A 85 16.69 -2.00 -6.88
C GLU A 85 16.35 -1.34 -5.54
N ARG A 86 15.09 -0.88 -5.36
CA ARG A 86 14.74 0.08 -4.31
C ARG A 86 13.62 -0.33 -3.38
N MET A 87 12.73 -1.24 -3.79
CA MET A 87 11.65 -1.69 -2.93
C MET A 87 12.19 -2.64 -1.87
N VAL A 88 11.96 -2.30 -0.60
CA VAL A 88 12.38 -3.10 0.55
C VAL A 88 11.34 -4.15 0.91
N ALA A 89 10.06 -3.77 0.83
CA ALA A 89 8.93 -4.66 1.06
C ALA A 89 7.67 -4.08 0.42
N TYR A 90 6.77 -4.99 0.02
CA TYR A 90 5.39 -4.70 -0.33
C TYR A 90 4.48 -5.31 0.75
N ILE A 91 3.62 -4.49 1.33
CA ILE A 91 2.61 -4.90 2.30
C ILE A 91 1.25 -4.75 1.61
N ASN A 92 0.63 -5.88 1.31
CA ASN A 92 -0.71 -5.91 0.74
C ASN A 92 -1.75 -5.81 1.87
N MET A 93 -2.76 -4.96 1.68
CA MET A 93 -3.94 -4.86 2.53
C MET A 93 -5.15 -4.94 1.61
N ASP A 94 -5.53 -6.13 1.16
CA ASP A 94 -6.74 -6.34 0.36
C ASP A 94 -7.93 -6.45 1.33
N ILE A 95 -8.45 -7.62 1.67
CA ILE A 95 -9.51 -7.69 2.68
C ILE A 95 -8.99 -7.32 4.09
N GLY A 96 -9.41 -6.15 4.60
CA GLY A 96 -8.97 -5.60 5.88
C GLY A 96 -9.70 -6.17 7.09
N VAL A 97 -10.90 -6.72 6.88
CA VAL A 97 -11.70 -7.40 7.92
C VAL A 97 -12.50 -8.55 7.32
N GLY A 98 -12.13 -9.79 7.67
CA GLY A 98 -12.77 -11.02 7.16
C GLY A 98 -13.37 -11.94 8.22
N GLY A 99 -13.33 -11.55 9.50
CA GLY A 99 -13.78 -12.36 10.63
C GLY A 99 -12.98 -12.07 11.91
N GLU A 100 -13.11 -12.94 12.91
CA GLU A 100 -12.47 -12.76 14.22
C GLU A 100 -11.00 -13.21 14.29
N ALA A 101 -10.57 -14.05 13.33
CA ALA A 101 -9.22 -14.57 13.27
C ALA A 101 -8.28 -13.61 12.51
N PHE A 102 -7.03 -13.53 12.97
CA PHE A 102 -5.98 -12.75 12.32
C PHE A 102 -5.15 -13.64 11.38
N TRP A 103 -5.09 -13.26 10.11
CA TRP A 103 -4.38 -13.99 9.06
C TRP A 103 -3.24 -13.14 8.48
N ILE A 104 -2.09 -13.77 8.25
CA ILE A 104 -0.97 -13.19 7.50
C ILE A 104 -0.53 -14.23 6.47
N TYR A 105 -0.38 -13.78 5.23
CA TYR A 105 0.23 -14.54 4.14
C TYR A 105 1.59 -13.94 3.83
N ILE A 106 2.66 -14.73 3.95
CA ILE A 106 4.01 -14.32 3.58
C ILE A 106 4.38 -15.03 2.29
N VAL A 107 4.62 -14.24 1.26
CA VAL A 107 5.19 -14.71 -0.01
C VAL A 107 6.65 -14.24 -0.04
N LEU A 108 7.58 -15.19 -0.19
CA LEU A 108 9.03 -14.96 -0.22
C LEU A 108 9.55 -14.84 -1.64
#